data_AF-A0A3D4E6Z6-F1
#
_entry.id   AF-A0A3D4E6Z6-F1
#
_cell.length_a   1.000
_cell.length_b   1.000
_cell.length_c   1.000
_cell.angle_alpha   90.00
_cell.angle_beta   90.00
_cell.angle_gamma   90.00
#
_symmetry.space_group_name_H-M   'P 1'
#
loop_
_entity.id
_entity.type
_entity.pdbx_description
1 polymer ?
#
loop_
_entity_poly.entity_id
_entity_poly.type
_entity_poly.pdbx_seq_one_letter_code
_entity_poly.pdbx_strand_id
1 'polypeptide(L)' 'MKKQDQTTFDIVVIGGGPAGLAFAKAVSGQGLSIAIVEPAPRAVLEKPSYDGREIALTHFSKKTMSELGFFDHIT' A
#
# COMPACT_ATOMS: atom_id res chain seq x y z
N MET A 1 -10.06 -7.22 -32.45
CA MET A 1 -10.64 -6.48 -31.29
C MET A 1 -10.30 -7.26 -30.03
N LYS A 2 -9.55 -6.67 -29.08
CA LYS A 2 -9.28 -7.32 -27.79
C LYS A 2 -10.54 -7.24 -26.93
N LYS A 3 -11.05 -8.38 -26.48
CA LYS A 3 -12.12 -8.46 -25.49
C LYS A 3 -11.54 -7.91 -24.18
N GLN A 4 -12.09 -6.81 -23.67
CA GLN A 4 -11.70 -6.30 -22.35
C GLN A 4 -12.57 -7.00 -21.32
N ASP A 5 -11.98 -7.85 -20.51
CA ASP A 5 -12.66 -8.41 -19.34
C ASP A 5 -12.82 -7.29 -18.31
N GLN A 6 -14.06 -6.87 -18.09
CA GLN A 6 -14.39 -5.85 -17.11
C GLN A 6 -14.25 -6.45 -15.71
N THR A 7 -13.25 -5.99 -14.96
CA THR A 7 -13.05 -6.37 -13.56
C THR A 7 -13.54 -5.24 -12.66
N THR A 8 -14.38 -5.55 -11.67
CA THR A 8 -14.95 -4.58 -10.74
C THR A 8 -14.28 -4.72 -9.37
N PHE A 9 -13.98 -3.59 -8.72
CA PHE A 9 -13.46 -3.52 -7.37
C PHE A 9 -14.21 -2.42 -6.61
N ASP A 10 -14.36 -2.58 -5.29
CA ASP A 10 -14.96 -1.55 -4.43
C ASP A 10 -14.04 -0.34 -4.29
N ILE A 11 -12.72 -0.58 -4.26
CA ILE A 11 -11.69 0.44 -4.15
C ILE A 11 -10.54 0.13 -5.12
N VAL A 12 -10.09 1.14 -5.87
CA VAL A 12 -8.88 1.08 -6.69
C VAL A 12 -7.88 2.13 -6.19
N VAL A 13 -6.70 1.68 -5.75
CA VAL A 13 -5.59 2.52 -5.31
C VAL A 13 -4.57 2.65 -6.44
N ILE A 14 -4.30 3.88 -6.87
CA ILE A 14 -3.29 4.16 -7.90
C ILE A 14 -1.99 4.55 -7.22
N GLY A 15 -0.98 3.68 -7.31
CA GLY A 15 0.33 3.82 -6.68
C GLY A 15 0.55 2.86 -5.50
N GLY A 16 1.63 2.08 -5.57
CA GLY A 16 2.08 1.11 -4.57
C GLY A 16 3.17 1.63 -3.64
N GLY A 17 3.27 2.95 -3.46
CA GLY A 17 4.17 3.57 -2.48
C GLY A 17 3.64 3.49 -1.04
N PRO A 18 4.37 4.05 -0.05
CA PRO A 18 4.00 3.98 1.36
C PRO A 18 2.58 4.43 1.68
N ALA A 19 2.11 5.53 1.07
CA ALA A 19 0.76 6.04 1.28
C ALA A 19 -0.33 5.10 0.73
N GLY A 20 -0.15 4.60 -0.51
CA GLY A 20 -1.11 3.71 -1.16
C GLY A 20 -1.21 2.36 -0.45
N LEU A 21 -0.06 1.77 -0.08
CA LEU A 21 -0.01 0.53 0.68
C LEU A 21 -0.55 0.69 2.11
N ALA A 22 -0.24 1.80 2.79
CA ALA A 22 -0.78 2.08 4.12
C ALA A 22 -2.31 2.22 4.10
N PHE A 23 -2.86 2.91 3.10
CA PHE A 23 -4.31 3.00 2.93
C PHE A 23 -4.94 1.63 2.65
N ALA A 24 -4.40 0.87 1.69
CA ALA A 24 -4.89 -0.46 1.38
C ALA A 24 -4.86 -1.39 2.61
N LYS A 25 -3.83 -1.29 3.44
CA LYS A 25 -3.75 -2.00 4.72
C LYS A 25 -4.81 -1.52 5.71
N ALA A 26 -5.01 -0.21 5.85
CA ALA A 26 -5.99 0.36 6.77
C ALA A 26 -7.41 -0.09 6.49
N VAL A 27 -7.77 -0.28 5.21
CA VAL A 27 -9.11 -0.74 4.82
C VAL A 27 -9.22 -2.25 4.60
N SER A 28 -8.10 -2.98 4.66
CA SER A 28 -8.08 -4.44 4.47
C SER A 28 -8.89 -5.18 5.55
N GLY A 29 -9.45 -6.34 5.19
CA GLY A 29 -10.21 -7.17 6.13
C GLY A 29 -11.67 -6.76 6.34
N GLN A 30 -12.15 -5.68 5.71
CA GLN A 30 -13.54 -5.22 5.81
C GLN A 30 -14.51 -5.86 4.78
N GLY A 31 -14.08 -6.94 4.11
CA GLY A 31 -14.87 -7.59 3.04
C GLY A 31 -14.89 -6.83 1.71
N LEU A 32 -14.15 -5.72 1.60
CA LEU A 32 -14.01 -4.96 0.36
C LEU A 32 -13.02 -5.61 -0.60
N SER A 33 -13.36 -5.61 -1.88
CA SER A 33 -12.46 -5.93 -2.98
C SER A 33 -11.61 -4.70 -3.33
N ILE A 34 -10.29 -4.81 -3.15
CA ILE A 34 -9.36 -3.70 -3.31
C ILE A 34 -8.32 -4.06 -4.37
N ALA A 35 -8.17 -3.21 -5.39
CA ALA A 35 -7.10 -3.31 -6.37
C ALA A 35 -6.03 -2.24 -6.11
N ILE A 36 -4.76 -2.60 -6.30
CA ILE A 36 -3.64 -1.67 -6.28
C ILE A 36 -2.99 -1.72 -7.66
N VAL A 37 -2.86 -0.56 -8.29
CA VAL A 37 -2.23 -0.40 -9.60
C VAL A 37 -0.88 0.28 -9.41
N GLU A 38 0.19 -0.45 -9.68
CA GLU A 38 1.57 0.03 -9.54
C GLU A 38 2.40 -0.44 -10.74
N PRO A 39 3.06 0.48 -11.47
CA PRO A 39 3.98 0.12 -12.55
C PRO A 39 5.18 -0.73 -12.11
N ALA A 40 5.69 -0.51 -10.89
CA ALA A 40 6.83 -1.23 -10.38
C ALA A 40 6.51 -2.73 -10.17
N PRO A 41 7.42 -3.64 -10.54
CA PRO A 41 7.26 -5.05 -10.28
C PRO A 41 7.13 -5.33 -8.77
N ARG A 42 6.36 -6.37 -8.42
CA ARG A 42 6.20 -6.81 -7.03
C ARG A 42 7.54 -7.01 -6.30
N ALA A 43 8.54 -7.55 -6.99
CA ALA A 43 9.88 -7.76 -6.43
C ALA A 43 10.55 -6.45 -5.96
N VAL A 44 10.28 -5.33 -6.62
CA VAL A 44 10.78 -4.00 -6.23
C VAL A 44 10.05 -3.50 -4.99
N LEU A 45 8.75 -3.77 -4.86
CA LEU A 45 7.97 -3.39 -3.68
C LEU A 45 8.32 -4.22 -2.44
N GLU A 46 8.62 -5.51 -2.62
CA GLU A 46 9.06 -6.40 -1.54
C GLU A 46 10.48 -6.07 -1.05
N LYS A 47 11.33 -5.58 -1.96
CA LYS A 47 12.72 -5.21 -1.69
C LYS A 47 13.01 -3.83 -2.26
N PRO A 48 12.46 -2.77 -1.66
CA PRO A 48 12.65 -1.42 -2.15
C PRO A 48 14.13 -1.02 -2.03
N SER A 49 14.64 -0.30 -3.03
CA SER A 49 15.94 0.36 -2.91
C SER A 49 15.88 1.45 -1.85
N TYR A 50 17.01 1.73 -1.20
CA TYR A 50 17.13 2.88 -0.30
C TYR A 50 16.84 4.18 -1.07
N ASP A 51 15.89 4.97 -0.59
CA ASP A 51 15.39 6.18 -1.26
C ASP A 51 15.65 7.43 -0.40
N GLY A 52 16.00 7.27 0.88
CA GLY A 52 16.38 8.35 1.80
C GLY A 52 15.24 9.32 2.14
N ARG A 53 14.08 9.22 1.50
CA ARG A 53 12.87 10.02 1.78
C ARG A 53 12.04 9.42 2.91
N GLU A 54 12.26 8.15 3.22
CA GLU A 54 11.60 7.36 4.27
C GLU A 54 12.12 7.65 5.69
N ILE A 55 13.20 8.43 5.83
CA ILE A 55 13.90 8.64 7.10
C ILE A 55 13.17 9.55 8.10
N ALA A 56 12.10 10.24 7.68
CA ALA A 56 11.37 11.20 8.49
C ALA A 56 9.95 10.71 8.80
N LEU A 57 9.81 9.89 9.84
CA LEU A 57 8.51 9.53 10.41
C LEU A 57 8.14 10.47 11.56
N THR A 58 7.02 11.19 11.41
CA THR A 58 6.48 12.02 12.50
C THR A 58 5.91 11.14 13.61
N HIS A 59 5.77 11.69 14.82
CA HIS A 59 5.09 11.01 15.93
C HIS A 59 3.65 10.58 15.56
N PHE A 60 2.95 11.39 14.77
CA PHE A 60 1.62 11.07 14.27
C PHE A 60 1.65 9.86 13.34
N SER A 61 2.57 9.84 12.37
CA SER A 61 2.75 8.71 11.45
C SER A 61 3.04 7.43 12.23
N LYS A 62 3.98 7.46 13.19
CA LYS A 62 4.28 6.31 14.05
C LYS A 62 3.05 5.80 14.79
N LYS A 63 2.30 6.70 15.44
CA LYS A 63 1.07 6.34 16.17
C LYS A 63 0.07 5.62 15.26
N THR A 64 -0.22 6.19 14.08
CA THR A 64 -1.15 5.59 13.11
C THR A 64 -0.67 4.22 12.64
N MET A 65 0.63 4.05 12.36
CA MET A 65 1.19 2.76 11.92
C MET A 65 1.11 1.69 13.03
N SER A 66 1.28 2.09 14.29
CA SER A 66 1.10 1.19 15.44
C SER A 66 -0.35 0.76 15.61
N GLU A 67 -1.30 1.69 15.51
CA GLU A 67 -2.75 1.38 15.57
C GLU A 67 -3.20 0.44 14.43
N LEU A 68 -2.58 0.56 13.26
CA LEU A 68 -2.80 -0.31 12.11
C LEU A 68 -2.00 -1.63 12.16
N GLY A 69 -1.19 -1.82 13.21
CA GLY A 69 -0.51 -3.09 13.51
C GLY A 69 0.66 -3.44 12.59
N PHE A 70 1.27 -2.48 11.90
CA PHE A 70 2.43 -2.77 11.03
C PHE A 70 3.72 -2.04 11.40
N PHE A 71 3.68 -1.16 12.41
CA PHE A 71 4.90 -0.54 12.93
C PHE A 71 5.89 -1.59 13.48
N ASP A 72 5.41 -2.67 14.06
CA ASP A 72 6.23 -3.76 14.62
C ASP A 72 6.99 -4.58 13.57
N HIS A 73 6.71 -4.39 12.28
CA HIS A 73 7.44 -5.06 11.20
C HIS A 73 8.71 -4.30 10.77
N ILE A 74 8.91 -3.08 11.26
CA ILE A 74 10.04 -2.22 10.87
C ILE A 74 10.89 -1.75 12.06
N THR A 75 10.60 -2.24 13.27
CA THR A 75 11.35 -2.00 14.51
C THR A 75 11.70 -3.31 15.18
#